data_AF-A0A8C8WE96-F1
#
_entry.id   AF-A0A8C8WE96-F1
#
_cell.length_a   1.000
_cell.length_b   1.000
_cell.length_c   1.000
_cell.angle_alpha   90.00
_cell.angle_beta   90.00
_cell.angle_gamma   90.00
#
_symmetry.space_group_name_H-M   'P 1'
#
loop_
_entity.id
_entity.type
_entity.pdbx_description
1 polymer ?
#
loop_
_entity_poly.entity_id
_entity_poly.type
_entity_poly.pdbx_seq_one_letter_code
_entity_poly.pdbx_strand_id
1 'polypeptide(L)'
;MMTFCFTGIRSLPKLWKSNPYLSVGPGHSYFSLFLKDCCGIRNQQKWFSLKAVSPQNTKAVNLLIAKARYLRKGDEGSNKQVSSDSHLFAAGAAKKRSQMNTHREDHALPPVRNTIQLPTRPLNSEEWDKFKEDFKGKANFESWIISQMADCHSSIDVAKSLLAWVAAKNNGIVGYDLLVKYLYLCVFHKHISEVIDVYEIMKARYKRLEPGGYTLLIQGLIHSDRWKEALLLLEDIKKVMIPSKKNYNDCIEGALLHQDVNLAWNLYQELLGHNLIPMLKTLKAFFDFGKNIKDDQYSNKLLDILLYLRNNHLYPGESFAHSIKTWFESVPGEQWKGQFTTIQESGQCSGCGKTIESIHLSPEEYEFLKEKIMRDVIDGGDQYKKTTPQELERFQNFVKCCPPFDIVIDGLNVAKTFPKARESQVLLHVVSQLAKQNLQLLVLGRKHMLTQHSRWRKDEMKKVQKQASCFFADNISADDPFLLYATLHSGNHCKFITKDLMRDHKACLHDAKTQRLFFKWQQGHQLAIINRLPGSKITFQRIPSYDTVVQTTGDSWHIPYDEDLLERYSYEVPTKWLCLHRKT
;
A
#
# COMPACT_ATOMS: atom_id res chain seq x y z
N MET A 1 37.70 -56.39 8.56
CA MET A 1 37.75 -55.14 9.34
C MET A 1 37.36 -54.01 8.40
N MET A 2 36.06 -53.82 8.17
CA MET A 2 35.14 -52.90 8.88
C MET A 2 35.38 -51.41 8.58
N THR A 3 34.76 -51.02 7.47
CA THR A 3 34.26 -49.68 7.13
C THR A 3 33.10 -49.30 8.07
N PHE A 4 33.01 -48.05 8.51
CA PHE A 4 31.76 -47.51 9.08
C PHE A 4 31.39 -46.15 8.46
N CYS A 5 30.18 -46.14 7.90
CA CYS A 5 29.49 -45.02 7.28
C CYS A 5 29.01 -44.01 8.33
N PHE A 6 29.13 -42.71 8.01
CA PHE A 6 28.37 -41.65 8.66
C PHE A 6 26.97 -41.58 8.04
N THR A 7 25.93 -41.88 8.82
CA THR A 7 24.53 -41.68 8.43
C THR A 7 23.78 -40.79 9.42
N GLY A 8 23.41 -39.60 8.93
CA GLY A 8 22.16 -38.86 9.13
C GLY A 8 21.40 -38.90 10.46
N ILE A 9 21.28 -37.73 11.09
CA ILE A 9 20.18 -37.42 12.01
C ILE A 9 18.92 -37.19 11.17
N ARG A 10 18.02 -38.18 11.20
CA ARG A 10 16.72 -38.20 10.51
C ARG A 10 15.66 -37.39 11.27
N SER A 11 14.99 -36.49 10.55
CA SER A 11 13.55 -36.20 10.50
C SER A 11 12.69 -36.42 11.77
N LEU A 12 11.88 -35.40 12.11
CA LEU A 12 10.83 -35.35 13.16
C LEU A 12 9.70 -36.42 13.15
N PRO A 13 9.42 -37.25 12.12
CA PRO A 13 8.28 -38.17 12.17
C PRO A 13 8.38 -39.29 13.21
N LYS A 14 9.52 -39.49 13.87
CA LYS A 14 9.73 -40.66 14.74
C LYS A 14 9.26 -40.53 16.19
N LEU A 15 8.84 -39.35 16.63
CA LEU A 15 8.23 -39.21 17.96
C LEU A 15 6.72 -39.51 17.96
N TRP A 16 6.07 -39.56 16.79
CA TRP A 16 4.62 -39.69 16.69
C TRP A 16 4.27 -40.93 15.86
N LYS A 17 4.19 -42.08 16.53
CA LYS A 17 3.54 -43.29 16.01
C LYS A 17 2.51 -43.79 17.02
N SER A 18 1.23 -43.62 16.71
CA SER A 18 0.14 -44.42 17.29
C SER A 18 -0.22 -45.52 16.29
N ASN A 19 -0.18 -46.77 16.74
CA ASN A 19 -0.44 -47.97 15.93
C ASN A 19 -1.95 -48.10 15.64
N PRO A 20 -2.37 -48.49 14.43
CA PRO A 20 -3.77 -48.76 14.08
C PRO A 20 -4.13 -50.23 14.36
N TYR A 21 -5.40 -50.52 14.70
CA TYR A 21 -6.20 -51.71 14.36
C TYR A 21 -7.34 -51.90 15.36
N LEU A 22 -8.58 -51.74 14.90
CA LEU A 22 -9.70 -52.65 15.18
C LEU A 22 -10.84 -52.31 14.21
N SER A 23 -10.91 -53.13 13.17
CA SER A 23 -12.00 -53.18 12.19
C SER A 23 -13.07 -54.16 12.66
N VAL A 24 -14.29 -53.66 12.90
CA VAL A 24 -15.55 -54.43 12.75
C VAL A 24 -16.63 -53.43 12.31
N GLY A 25 -17.25 -53.65 11.14
CA GLY A 25 -18.55 -53.05 10.77
C GLY A 25 -19.62 -54.14 10.71
N PRO A 26 -20.78 -53.94 10.06
CA PRO A 26 -21.65 -52.76 9.97
C PRO A 26 -23.05 -53.06 10.58
N GLY A 27 -23.88 -52.05 10.88
CA GLY A 27 -25.27 -52.31 11.25
C GLY A 27 -26.08 -51.11 11.74
N HIS A 28 -27.13 -50.78 11.01
CA HIS A 28 -28.21 -49.87 11.39
C HIS A 28 -29.02 -50.40 12.59
N SER A 29 -29.40 -49.54 13.55
CA SER A 29 -30.80 -49.27 13.92
C SER A 29 -30.93 -48.53 15.26
N TYR A 30 -31.93 -47.65 15.30
CA TYR A 30 -32.52 -46.95 16.44
C TYR A 30 -32.80 -47.85 17.66
N PHE A 31 -32.59 -47.35 18.88
CA PHE A 31 -33.66 -46.97 19.83
C PHE A 31 -33.08 -46.45 21.14
N SER A 32 -33.73 -45.38 21.61
CA SER A 32 -33.61 -44.72 22.90
C SER A 32 -33.93 -45.62 24.09
N LEU A 33 -33.33 -45.35 25.25
CA LEU A 33 -34.04 -45.41 26.54
C LEU A 33 -33.37 -44.52 27.59
N PHE A 34 -34.24 -43.70 28.19
CA PHE A 34 -34.05 -42.77 29.30
C PHE A 34 -33.72 -43.48 30.62
N LEU A 35 -33.02 -42.77 31.52
CA LEU A 35 -33.29 -42.64 32.96
C LEU A 35 -32.35 -41.53 33.50
N LYS A 36 -32.68 -40.68 34.45
CA LYS A 36 -33.90 -40.09 35.00
C LYS A 36 -33.40 -38.93 35.88
N ASP A 37 -34.11 -37.82 35.83
CA ASP A 37 -33.84 -36.58 36.58
C ASP A 37 -33.79 -36.77 38.10
N CYS A 38 -33.09 -35.83 38.76
CA CYS A 38 -33.54 -34.97 39.86
C CYS A 38 -32.27 -34.37 40.53
N CYS A 39 -32.07 -33.09 40.76
CA CYS A 39 -32.84 -31.84 40.67
C CYS A 39 -31.78 -30.74 40.45
N GLY A 40 -31.97 -29.74 39.59
CA GLY A 40 -32.83 -28.57 39.82
C GLY A 40 -31.97 -27.48 40.49
N ILE A 41 -31.82 -26.25 39.98
CA ILE A 41 -32.78 -25.31 39.38
C ILE A 41 -31.95 -24.35 38.51
N ARG A 42 -32.19 -24.29 37.18
CA ARG A 42 -33.08 -23.33 36.47
C ARG A 42 -32.56 -21.89 36.52
N ASN A 43 -32.58 -21.06 35.50
CA ASN A 43 -32.94 -21.08 34.07
C ASN A 43 -32.56 -19.64 33.62
N GLN A 44 -32.16 -19.33 32.39
CA GLN A 44 -33.02 -19.37 31.22
C GLN A 44 -32.19 -19.45 29.93
N GLN A 45 -32.65 -20.35 29.08
CA GLN A 45 -32.27 -20.61 27.70
C GLN A 45 -32.71 -19.48 26.76
N LYS A 46 -32.12 -19.45 25.56
CA LYS A 46 -32.90 -19.43 24.31
C LYS A 46 -32.11 -20.09 23.17
N TRP A 47 -32.69 -21.17 22.66
CA TRP A 47 -32.27 -21.99 21.52
C TRP A 47 -32.41 -21.26 20.18
N PHE A 48 -31.62 -21.68 19.18
CA PHE A 48 -31.99 -21.58 17.76
C PHE A 48 -31.91 -22.97 17.12
N SER A 49 -32.98 -23.33 16.40
CA SER A 49 -33.11 -24.55 15.60
C SER A 49 -32.86 -24.22 14.12
N LEU A 50 -32.21 -25.14 13.42
CA LEU A 50 -31.93 -25.09 11.99
C LEU A 50 -32.93 -25.96 11.22
N LYS A 51 -33.53 -25.43 10.16
CA LYS A 51 -34.16 -26.22 9.08
C LYS A 51 -33.71 -25.71 7.71
N ALA A 52 -33.69 -26.65 6.77
CA ALA A 52 -33.02 -26.64 5.46
C ALA A 52 -33.67 -25.76 4.36
N VAL A 53 -32.92 -25.61 3.27
CA VAL A 53 -32.99 -24.62 2.17
C VAL A 53 -33.87 -25.06 0.98
N SER A 54 -34.51 -24.08 0.30
CA SER A 54 -34.76 -24.03 -1.16
C SER A 54 -35.16 -22.59 -1.59
N PRO A 55 -34.94 -22.13 -2.85
CA PRO A 55 -34.35 -20.82 -3.10
C PRO A 55 -35.31 -19.78 -3.69
N GLN A 56 -35.08 -18.49 -3.40
CA GLN A 56 -35.03 -17.38 -4.37
C GLN A 56 -34.80 -16.02 -3.67
N ASN A 57 -33.96 -15.21 -4.30
CA ASN A 57 -34.03 -13.74 -4.41
C ASN A 57 -33.58 -12.78 -3.27
N THR A 58 -32.48 -12.08 -3.58
CA THR A 58 -32.33 -10.60 -3.53
C THR A 58 -32.40 -9.86 -2.18
N LYS A 59 -31.65 -10.31 -1.15
CA LYS A 59 -31.49 -9.55 0.11
C LYS A 59 -30.08 -9.53 0.73
N ALA A 60 -29.00 -9.64 -0.06
CA ALA A 60 -27.62 -9.55 0.47
C ALA A 60 -27.00 -8.14 0.40
N VAL A 61 -27.58 -7.20 -0.34
CA VAL A 61 -27.01 -5.84 -0.51
C VAL A 61 -27.41 -4.87 0.62
N ASN A 62 -28.52 -5.14 1.34
CA ASN A 62 -29.05 -4.21 2.33
C ASN A 62 -28.58 -4.45 3.79
N LEU A 63 -27.78 -5.49 4.06
CA LEU A 63 -27.31 -5.79 5.41
C LEU A 63 -25.96 -5.13 5.77
N LEU A 64 -25.17 -4.73 4.76
CA LEU A 64 -23.91 -3.99 4.96
C LEU A 64 -24.14 -2.49 5.26
N ILE A 65 -25.31 -1.95 4.91
CA ILE A 65 -25.67 -0.55 5.18
C ILE A 65 -26.17 -0.35 6.63
N ALA A 66 -26.63 -1.41 7.30
CA ALA A 66 -27.19 -1.31 8.65
C ALA A 66 -26.16 -1.39 9.79
N LYS A 67 -25.00 -2.03 9.59
CA LYS A 67 -23.97 -2.18 10.65
C LYS A 67 -23.02 -0.98 10.80
N ALA A 68 -23.06 -0.01 9.89
CA ALA A 68 -22.36 1.27 10.05
C ALA A 68 -23.16 2.30 10.88
N ARG A 69 -24.40 2.00 11.30
CA ARG A 69 -25.31 2.96 11.95
C ARG A 69 -25.47 2.80 13.47
N TYR A 70 -24.79 1.85 14.12
CA TYR A 70 -24.96 1.58 15.56
C TYR A 70 -23.68 1.72 16.39
N LEU A 71 -22.96 2.84 16.23
CA LEU A 71 -21.92 3.28 17.17
C LEU A 71 -21.73 4.80 17.03
N ARG A 72 -22.75 5.59 17.44
CA ARG A 72 -22.61 6.97 17.97
C ARG A 72 -23.96 7.60 18.30
N LYS A 73 -24.36 7.44 19.57
CA LYS A 73 -25.26 8.28 20.38
C LYS A 73 -25.21 7.64 21.77
N GLY A 74 -24.84 8.28 22.87
CA GLY A 74 -24.27 9.58 23.17
C GLY A 74 -23.90 9.52 24.66
N ASP A 75 -22.94 10.32 25.11
CA ASP A 75 -22.93 10.77 26.50
C ASP A 75 -22.23 12.12 26.57
N GLU A 76 -22.94 13.09 27.14
CA GLU A 76 -22.53 14.47 27.33
C GLU A 76 -21.69 14.61 28.61
N GLY A 77 -20.71 15.51 28.58
CA GLY A 77 -20.18 16.14 29.80
C GLY A 77 -18.77 15.72 30.22
N SER A 78 -17.75 16.40 29.69
CA SER A 78 -16.72 17.12 30.48
C SER A 78 -15.48 17.44 29.63
N ASN A 79 -15.01 18.69 29.77
CA ASN A 79 -13.83 19.25 29.09
C ASN A 79 -12.57 18.41 29.28
N LYS A 80 -11.97 17.95 28.17
CA LYS A 80 -10.51 17.91 27.98
C LYS A 80 -10.14 17.78 26.50
N GLN A 81 -9.24 18.67 26.11
CA GLN A 81 -8.69 18.90 24.79
C GLN A 81 -7.91 17.66 24.31
N VAL A 82 -8.37 17.01 23.23
CA VAL A 82 -7.65 15.90 22.58
C VAL A 82 -7.50 16.22 21.09
N SER A 83 -6.24 16.40 20.67
CA SER A 83 -5.83 16.52 19.28
C SER A 83 -6.13 15.23 18.53
N SER A 84 -6.89 15.33 17.44
CA SER A 84 -7.09 14.22 16.51
C SER A 84 -5.94 14.17 15.51
N ASP A 85 -4.87 13.47 15.89
CA ASP A 85 -3.85 13.06 14.93
C ASP A 85 -4.40 11.91 14.07
N SER A 86 -4.79 12.25 12.85
CA SER A 86 -5.07 11.31 11.77
C SER A 86 -3.75 10.71 11.28
N HIS A 87 -3.35 9.58 11.86
CA HIS A 87 -2.23 8.76 11.41
C HIS A 87 -2.49 8.17 10.01
N LEU A 88 -1.84 8.72 8.98
CA LEU A 88 -1.66 8.08 7.68
C LEU A 88 -0.20 8.29 7.24
N PHE A 89 0.63 7.29 7.51
CA PHE A 89 2.06 7.27 7.21
C PHE A 89 2.31 7.12 5.71
N ALA A 90 3.02 8.08 5.12
CA ALA A 90 3.70 7.93 3.85
C ALA A 90 5.07 7.28 4.12
N ALA A 91 5.27 6.04 3.65
CA ALA A 91 6.42 5.19 3.97
C ALA A 91 7.79 5.74 3.53
N GLY A 92 7.85 6.74 2.64
CA GLY A 92 9.13 7.36 2.18
C GLY A 92 9.54 8.65 2.89
N ALA A 93 8.71 9.24 3.77
CA ALA A 93 9.04 10.53 4.41
C ALA A 93 9.59 10.41 5.84
N ALA A 94 9.49 9.22 6.44
CA ALA A 94 9.88 8.99 7.84
C ALA A 94 11.43 8.91 8.00
N LYS A 95 12.14 8.33 7.04
CA LYS A 95 13.59 8.11 7.10
C LYS A 95 14.40 9.39 6.89
N LYS A 96 13.97 10.29 6.00
CA LYS A 96 14.58 11.62 5.85
C LYS A 96 14.30 12.56 7.04
N ARG A 97 13.16 12.43 7.73
CA ARG A 97 12.92 13.18 8.99
C ARG A 97 13.85 12.73 10.12
N SER A 98 14.26 11.46 10.17
CA SER A 98 15.23 11.01 11.16
C SER A 98 16.65 11.52 10.86
N GLN A 99 17.01 11.70 9.59
CA GLN A 99 18.31 12.24 9.17
C GLN A 99 18.42 13.77 9.36
N MET A 100 17.30 14.51 9.31
CA MET A 100 17.30 15.97 9.49
C MET A 100 17.40 16.41 10.96
N ASN A 101 17.21 15.50 11.91
CA ASN A 101 17.29 15.77 13.36
C ASN A 101 18.69 15.51 13.95
N THR A 102 19.69 15.23 13.12
CA THR A 102 21.06 14.97 13.57
C THR A 102 21.84 16.26 13.77
N HIS A 103 21.40 17.12 14.71
CA HIS A 103 22.28 18.14 15.33
C HIS A 103 21.63 18.64 16.62
N ARG A 104 21.97 17.96 17.72
CA ARG A 104 22.14 18.45 19.10
C ARG A 104 22.44 17.23 19.96
N GLU A 105 23.70 16.80 19.95
CA GLU A 105 24.22 15.87 20.94
C GLU A 105 24.53 16.68 22.21
N ASP A 106 23.60 16.67 23.16
CA ASP A 106 23.95 16.78 24.57
C ASP A 106 23.82 15.38 25.15
N HIS A 107 24.93 14.86 25.66
CA HIS A 107 25.07 13.51 26.18
C HIS A 107 24.17 13.28 27.41
N ALA A 108 22.98 12.73 27.16
CA ALA A 108 22.27 11.93 28.15
C ALA A 108 22.32 10.47 27.68
N LEU A 109 23.21 9.68 28.28
CA LEU A 109 23.28 8.24 28.08
C LEU A 109 21.87 7.64 28.29
N PRO A 110 21.35 6.84 27.36
CA PRO A 110 20.12 6.10 27.60
C PRO A 110 20.35 5.13 28.78
N PRO A 111 19.32 4.87 29.61
CA PRO A 111 19.47 3.93 30.70
C PRO A 111 19.80 2.55 30.11
N VAL A 112 20.88 1.95 30.60
CA VAL A 112 21.35 0.61 30.23
C VAL A 112 20.19 -0.36 30.39
N ARG A 113 19.55 -0.75 29.28
CA ARG A 113 18.70 -1.94 29.25
C ARG A 113 19.63 -3.12 29.46
N ASN A 114 19.30 -4.01 30.40
CA ASN A 114 20.03 -5.27 30.59
C ASN A 114 20.13 -6.02 29.27
N THR A 115 21.27 -5.93 28.58
CA THR A 115 21.51 -6.57 27.28
C THR A 115 21.81 -8.04 27.53
N ILE A 116 20.77 -8.83 27.76
CA ILE A 116 20.90 -10.28 27.72
C ILE A 116 21.32 -10.68 26.30
N GLN A 117 22.50 -11.27 26.16
CA GLN A 117 23.04 -11.69 24.86
C GLN A 117 22.26 -12.91 24.35
N LEU A 118 21.83 -12.87 23.09
CA LEU A 118 21.13 -14.00 22.48
C LEU A 118 22.08 -15.18 22.25
N PRO A 119 21.61 -16.44 22.40
CA PRO A 119 22.44 -17.61 22.14
C PRO A 119 22.85 -17.65 20.66
N THR A 120 24.14 -17.89 20.43
CA THR A 120 24.71 -18.05 19.07
C THR A 120 24.78 -19.51 18.63
N ARG A 121 24.60 -20.45 19.56
CA ARG A 121 24.56 -21.90 19.33
C ARG A 121 23.32 -22.52 19.98
N PRO A 122 22.85 -23.69 19.48
CA PRO A 122 21.80 -24.46 20.14
C PRO A 122 22.20 -24.78 21.59
N LEU A 123 21.25 -24.64 22.51
CA LEU A 123 21.45 -24.92 23.93
C LEU A 123 20.77 -26.24 24.32
N ASN A 124 21.34 -26.94 25.29
CA ASN A 124 20.73 -28.11 25.90
C ASN A 124 19.69 -27.72 26.98
N SER A 125 19.00 -28.70 27.57
CA SER A 125 17.92 -28.43 28.53
C SER A 125 18.39 -27.69 29.80
N GLU A 126 19.57 -28.03 30.32
CA GLU A 126 20.12 -27.41 31.54
C GLU A 126 20.58 -25.97 31.27
N GLU A 127 21.16 -25.73 30.09
CA GLU A 127 21.56 -24.40 29.64
C GLU A 127 20.34 -23.48 29.46
N TRP A 128 19.23 -23.98 28.92
CA TRP A 128 17.98 -23.22 28.82
C TRP A 128 17.36 -22.92 30.19
N ASP A 129 17.48 -23.85 31.15
CA ASP A 129 16.96 -23.67 32.51
C ASP A 129 17.70 -22.58 33.25
N LYS A 130 19.03 -22.63 33.22
CA LYS A 130 19.87 -21.55 33.75
C LYS A 130 19.54 -20.21 33.09
N PHE A 131 19.33 -20.21 31.78
CA PHE A 131 19.06 -18.97 31.07
C PHE A 131 17.70 -18.36 31.44
N LYS A 132 16.69 -19.20 31.70
CA LYS A 132 15.39 -18.75 32.22
C LYS A 132 15.49 -18.25 33.67
N GLU A 133 16.30 -18.87 34.51
CA GLU A 133 16.53 -18.42 35.90
C GLU A 133 17.21 -17.03 35.95
N ASP A 134 18.16 -16.78 35.05
CA ASP A 134 18.86 -15.50 34.94
C ASP A 134 17.96 -14.37 34.39
N PHE A 135 16.81 -14.72 33.79
CA PHE A 135 15.89 -13.77 33.20
C PHE A 135 15.01 -13.07 34.27
N LYS A 136 15.29 -11.79 34.51
CA LYS A 136 14.56 -10.94 35.47
C LYS A 136 13.41 -10.13 34.87
N GLY A 137 12.95 -10.47 33.66
CA GLY A 137 11.90 -9.75 32.96
C GLY A 137 10.48 -10.10 33.44
N LYS A 138 9.54 -9.17 33.29
CA LYS A 138 8.10 -9.40 33.58
C LYS A 138 7.36 -10.14 32.47
N ALA A 139 7.95 -10.26 31.29
CA ALA A 139 7.35 -10.95 30.14
C ALA A 139 7.49 -12.47 30.30
N ASN A 140 6.63 -13.24 29.62
CA ASN A 140 6.84 -14.68 29.47
C ASN A 140 8.19 -14.91 28.76
N PHE A 141 9.09 -15.65 29.41
CA PHE A 141 10.47 -15.84 28.93
C PHE A 141 10.50 -16.45 27.52
N GLU A 142 9.71 -17.49 27.29
CA GLU A 142 9.66 -18.23 26.02
C GLU A 142 9.23 -17.33 24.86
N SER A 143 8.16 -16.55 25.03
CA SER A 143 7.65 -15.62 24.03
C SER A 143 8.61 -14.43 23.81
N TRP A 144 9.23 -13.94 24.89
CA TRP A 144 10.22 -12.86 24.80
C TRP A 144 11.46 -13.30 24.02
N ILE A 145 12.07 -14.44 24.37
CA ILE A 145 13.33 -14.87 23.74
C ILE A 145 13.13 -15.22 22.27
N ILE A 146 12.05 -15.93 21.89
CA ILE A 146 11.79 -16.24 20.48
C ILE A 146 11.47 -14.99 19.65
N SER A 147 10.86 -13.97 20.26
CA SER A 147 10.64 -12.69 19.61
C SER A 147 11.96 -11.97 19.35
N GLN A 148 12.88 -11.96 20.32
CA GLN A 148 14.23 -11.43 20.11
C GLN A 148 15.00 -12.21 19.04
N MET A 149 14.89 -13.53 19.01
CA MET A 149 15.49 -14.37 17.95
C MET A 149 14.93 -14.02 16.56
N ALA A 150 13.61 -13.80 16.46
CA ALA A 150 12.98 -13.39 15.21
C ALA A 150 13.45 -12.00 14.75
N ASP A 151 13.52 -11.05 15.69
CA ASP A 151 13.97 -9.67 15.43
C ASP A 151 15.46 -9.61 15.02
N CYS A 152 16.28 -10.50 15.57
CA CYS A 152 17.72 -10.61 15.26
C CYS A 152 18.04 -11.64 14.17
N HIS A 153 17.03 -12.25 13.53
CA HIS A 153 17.19 -13.29 12.50
C HIS A 153 18.14 -14.43 12.90
N SER A 154 18.06 -14.89 14.15
CA SER A 154 18.91 -15.95 14.69
C SER A 154 18.83 -17.25 13.88
N SER A 155 19.83 -18.13 14.05
CA SER A 155 19.84 -19.45 13.41
C SER A 155 18.61 -20.28 13.77
N ILE A 156 18.07 -21.00 12.79
CA ILE A 156 16.94 -21.90 12.99
C ILE A 156 17.24 -22.98 14.04
N ASP A 157 18.48 -23.44 14.15
CA ASP A 157 18.84 -24.51 15.10
C ASP A 157 18.76 -24.04 16.54
N VAL A 158 19.08 -22.77 16.79
CA VAL A 158 18.95 -22.13 18.11
C VAL A 158 17.47 -22.07 18.50
N ALA A 159 16.64 -21.55 17.61
CA ALA A 159 15.20 -21.47 17.83
C ALA A 159 14.57 -22.87 17.99
N LYS A 160 15.02 -23.86 17.20
CA LYS A 160 14.57 -25.24 17.30
C LYS A 160 14.94 -25.87 18.65
N SER A 161 16.12 -25.58 19.19
CA SER A 161 16.52 -26.04 20.53
C SER A 161 15.61 -25.48 21.63
N LEU A 162 15.19 -24.21 21.51
CA LEU A 162 14.20 -23.60 22.41
C LEU A 162 12.86 -24.33 22.29
N LEU A 163 12.37 -24.58 21.08
CA LEU A 163 11.10 -25.28 20.85
C LEU A 163 11.12 -26.69 21.44
N ALA A 164 12.24 -27.41 21.28
CA ALA A 164 12.42 -28.75 21.84
C ALA A 164 12.41 -28.72 23.38
N TRP A 165 13.08 -27.75 23.99
CA TRP A 165 13.08 -27.55 25.44
C TRP A 165 11.69 -27.22 25.98
N VAL A 166 10.95 -26.30 25.33
CA VAL A 166 9.56 -25.98 25.70
C VAL A 166 8.66 -27.20 25.56
N ALA A 167 8.80 -27.96 24.47
CA ALA A 167 8.03 -29.18 24.25
C ALA A 167 8.31 -30.22 25.33
N ALA A 168 9.56 -30.43 25.72
CA ALA A 168 9.94 -31.36 26.78
C ALA A 168 9.29 -31.01 28.13
N LYS A 169 9.19 -29.71 28.44
CA LYS A 169 8.56 -29.23 29.68
C LYS A 169 7.04 -29.23 29.67
N ASN A 170 6.43 -29.14 28.49
CA ASN A 170 4.98 -28.98 28.32
C ASN A 170 4.32 -30.20 27.66
N ASN A 171 4.74 -31.42 28.00
CA ASN A 171 4.14 -32.67 27.48
C ASN A 171 4.07 -32.74 25.94
N GLY A 172 5.08 -32.21 25.25
CA GLY A 172 5.15 -32.14 23.78
C GLY A 172 4.36 -30.99 23.15
N ILE A 173 3.80 -30.07 23.95
CA ILE A 173 2.99 -28.95 23.46
C ILE A 173 3.88 -27.70 23.33
N VAL A 174 3.86 -27.11 22.13
CA VAL A 174 4.49 -25.81 21.85
C VAL A 174 3.35 -24.83 21.58
N GLY A 175 3.41 -23.67 22.23
CA GLY A 175 2.42 -22.62 22.08
C GLY A 175 2.40 -22.05 20.66
N TYR A 176 1.23 -21.57 20.24
CA TYR A 176 1.01 -21.02 18.90
C TYR A 176 1.97 -19.86 18.57
N ASP A 177 2.17 -18.92 19.51
CA ASP A 177 3.07 -17.77 19.34
C ASP A 177 4.51 -18.20 18.99
N LEU A 178 5.04 -19.19 19.70
CA LEU A 178 6.38 -19.74 19.43
C LEU A 178 6.45 -20.38 18.03
N LEU A 179 5.41 -21.13 17.63
CA LEU A 179 5.35 -21.76 16.31
C LEU A 179 5.33 -20.72 15.19
N VAL A 180 4.58 -19.63 15.35
CA VAL A 180 4.53 -18.55 14.35
C VAL A 180 5.89 -17.85 14.22
N LYS A 181 6.57 -17.58 15.34
CA LYS A 181 7.90 -16.94 15.32
C LYS A 181 8.98 -17.88 14.77
N TYR A 182 8.90 -19.17 15.08
CA TYR A 182 9.78 -20.18 14.47
C TYR A 182 9.51 -20.34 12.97
N LEU A 183 8.24 -20.39 12.56
CA LEU A 183 7.85 -20.41 11.14
C LEU A 183 8.41 -19.20 10.40
N TYR A 184 8.33 -18.01 11.00
CA TYR A 184 8.92 -16.81 10.43
C TYR A 184 10.43 -16.98 10.15
N LEU A 185 11.19 -17.51 11.11
CA LEU A 185 12.62 -17.81 10.91
C LEU A 185 12.84 -18.86 9.81
N CYS A 186 12.02 -19.91 9.77
CA CYS A 186 12.11 -20.94 8.73
C CYS A 186 11.85 -20.37 7.33
N VAL A 187 10.86 -19.49 7.19
CA VAL A 187 10.54 -18.79 5.94
C VAL A 187 11.66 -17.82 5.55
N PHE A 188 12.18 -17.06 6.51
CA PHE A 188 13.26 -16.09 6.30
C PHE A 188 14.54 -16.77 5.78
N HIS A 189 14.95 -17.86 6.42
CA HIS A 189 16.14 -18.64 6.05
C HIS A 189 15.88 -19.68 4.95
N LYS A 190 14.66 -19.74 4.40
CA LYS A 190 14.24 -20.65 3.31
C LYS A 190 14.40 -22.16 3.63
N HIS A 191 14.20 -22.56 4.88
CA HIS A 191 14.21 -23.97 5.30
C HIS A 191 12.84 -24.64 5.06
N ILE A 192 12.62 -25.10 3.82
CA ILE A 192 11.33 -25.64 3.35
C ILE A 192 10.88 -26.87 4.17
N SER A 193 11.78 -27.76 4.55
CA SER A 193 11.44 -28.94 5.37
C SER A 193 10.86 -28.56 6.73
N GLU A 194 11.45 -27.57 7.39
CA GLU A 194 10.96 -27.09 8.69
C GLU A 194 9.62 -26.36 8.54
N VAL A 195 9.43 -25.59 7.46
CA VAL A 195 8.13 -24.98 7.15
C VAL A 195 7.04 -26.04 7.04
N ILE A 196 7.30 -27.14 6.34
CA ILE A 196 6.36 -28.24 6.16
C ILE A 196 6.04 -28.92 7.51
N ASP A 197 7.06 -29.17 8.33
CA ASP A 197 6.87 -29.77 9.66
C ASP A 197 6.01 -28.87 10.56
N VAL A 198 6.29 -27.56 10.58
CA VAL A 198 5.49 -26.59 11.35
C VAL A 198 4.08 -26.48 10.81
N TYR A 199 3.90 -26.49 9.49
CA TYR A 199 2.58 -26.47 8.86
C TYR A 199 1.73 -27.67 9.31
N GLU A 200 2.28 -28.89 9.31
CA GLU A 200 1.57 -30.09 9.78
C GLU A 200 1.18 -29.99 11.26
N ILE A 201 2.12 -29.51 12.11
CA ILE A 201 1.83 -29.29 13.53
C ILE A 201 0.69 -28.30 13.71
N MET A 202 0.71 -27.18 12.97
CA MET A 202 -0.30 -26.14 13.06
C MET A 202 -1.66 -26.64 12.55
N LYS A 203 -1.68 -27.36 11.42
CA LYS A 203 -2.89 -27.94 10.82
C LYS A 203 -3.55 -28.99 11.71
N ALA A 204 -2.76 -29.82 12.39
CA ALA A 204 -3.28 -30.84 13.30
C ALA A 204 -3.86 -30.25 14.59
N ARG A 205 -3.28 -29.13 15.08
CA ARG A 205 -3.63 -28.55 16.39
C ARG A 205 -4.65 -27.42 16.32
N TYR A 206 -4.63 -26.62 15.28
CA TYR A 206 -5.42 -25.39 15.20
C TYR A 206 -6.39 -25.43 14.02
N LYS A 207 -7.69 -25.32 14.32
CA LYS A 207 -8.74 -25.30 13.29
C LYS A 207 -8.76 -24.00 12.47
N ARG A 208 -8.30 -22.90 13.06
CA ARG A 208 -8.23 -21.57 12.45
C ARG A 208 -7.00 -20.86 12.96
N LEU A 209 -6.31 -20.18 12.06
CA LEU A 209 -5.15 -19.33 12.38
C LEU A 209 -5.56 -17.86 12.23
N GLU A 210 -4.84 -16.94 12.85
CA GLU A 210 -5.05 -15.52 12.50
C GLU A 210 -4.45 -15.21 11.11
N PRO A 211 -4.85 -14.08 10.47
CA PRO A 211 -4.39 -13.74 9.11
C PRO A 211 -2.87 -13.71 8.94
N GLY A 212 -2.13 -13.35 10.01
CA GLY A 212 -0.66 -13.35 10.01
C GLY A 212 -0.07 -14.75 9.85
N GLY A 213 -0.58 -15.73 10.59
CA GLY A 213 -0.17 -17.13 10.49
C GLY A 213 -0.44 -17.72 9.10
N TYR A 214 -1.64 -17.51 8.55
CA TYR A 214 -1.94 -17.92 7.18
C TYR A 214 -1.00 -17.29 6.15
N THR A 215 -0.70 -15.99 6.29
CA THR A 215 0.19 -15.27 5.37
C THR A 215 1.61 -15.82 5.38
N LEU A 216 2.14 -16.21 6.55
CA LEU A 216 3.46 -16.84 6.66
C LEU A 216 3.49 -18.25 6.08
N LEU A 217 2.44 -19.05 6.32
CA LEU A 217 2.33 -20.39 5.75
C LEU A 217 2.26 -20.35 4.22
N ILE A 218 1.45 -19.46 3.65
CA ILE A 218 1.39 -19.24 2.20
C ILE A 218 2.80 -18.92 1.67
N GLN A 219 3.50 -17.95 2.27
CA GLN A 219 4.84 -17.56 1.85
C GLN A 219 5.87 -18.70 1.96
N GLY A 220 5.76 -19.55 2.98
CA GLY A 220 6.67 -20.68 3.17
C GLY A 220 6.44 -21.83 2.19
N LEU A 221 5.18 -22.10 1.83
CA LEU A 221 4.81 -23.27 1.02
C LEU A 221 5.04 -23.08 -0.48
N ILE A 222 5.06 -21.84 -0.99
CA ILE A 222 5.12 -21.55 -2.44
C ILE A 222 6.41 -22.02 -3.13
N HIS A 223 7.48 -22.30 -2.39
CA HIS A 223 8.74 -22.83 -2.92
C HIS A 223 8.84 -24.36 -2.84
N SER A 224 7.80 -25.04 -2.35
CA SER A 224 7.78 -26.49 -2.14
C SER A 224 6.87 -27.19 -3.16
N ASP A 225 7.02 -28.50 -3.30
CA ASP A 225 6.09 -29.35 -4.07
C ASP A 225 4.65 -29.29 -3.55
N ARG A 226 4.45 -28.80 -2.32
CA ARG A 226 3.16 -28.59 -1.66
C ARG A 226 2.60 -27.18 -1.87
N TRP A 227 3.09 -26.41 -2.83
CA TRP A 227 2.64 -25.04 -3.10
C TRP A 227 1.12 -24.92 -3.33
N LYS A 228 0.45 -25.97 -3.83
CA LYS A 228 -1.01 -26.01 -3.97
C LYS A 228 -1.75 -25.87 -2.64
N GLU A 229 -1.13 -26.22 -1.52
CA GLU A 229 -1.72 -25.98 -0.20
C GLU A 229 -1.72 -24.49 0.16
N ALA A 230 -0.77 -23.70 -0.36
CA ALA A 230 -0.84 -22.25 -0.24
C ALA A 230 -2.11 -21.68 -0.92
N LEU A 231 -2.56 -22.29 -2.03
CA LEU A 231 -3.81 -21.91 -2.69
C LEU A 231 -5.03 -22.27 -1.84
N LEU A 232 -5.04 -23.45 -1.21
CA LEU A 232 -6.12 -23.82 -0.28
C LEU A 232 -6.21 -22.84 0.90
N LEU A 233 -5.07 -22.43 1.44
CA LEU A 233 -5.01 -21.41 2.49
C LEU A 233 -5.51 -20.05 1.98
N LEU A 234 -5.20 -19.68 0.74
CA LEU A 234 -5.75 -18.47 0.11
C LEU A 234 -7.27 -18.54 -0.01
N GLU A 235 -7.82 -19.67 -0.46
CA GLU A 235 -9.27 -19.90 -0.53
C GLU A 235 -9.94 -19.83 0.86
N ASP A 236 -9.28 -20.34 1.90
CA ASP A 236 -9.78 -20.21 3.27
C ASP A 236 -9.79 -18.76 3.77
N ILE A 237 -8.83 -17.93 3.36
CA ILE A 237 -8.87 -16.48 3.61
C ILE A 237 -10.05 -15.86 2.86
N LYS A 238 -10.24 -16.17 1.57
CA LYS A 238 -11.33 -15.61 0.73
C LYS A 238 -12.72 -15.86 1.33
N LYS A 239 -12.93 -16.98 2.03
CA LYS A 239 -14.19 -17.30 2.71
C LYS A 239 -14.53 -16.33 3.86
N VAL A 240 -13.54 -15.64 4.43
CA VAL A 240 -13.74 -14.76 5.60
C VAL A 240 -13.40 -13.29 5.32
N MET A 241 -12.50 -13.00 4.39
CA MET A 241 -12.08 -11.65 4.03
C MET A 241 -11.43 -11.58 2.65
N ILE A 242 -11.22 -10.37 2.13
CA ILE A 242 -10.43 -10.16 0.91
C ILE A 242 -8.95 -10.42 1.24
N PRO A 243 -8.25 -11.32 0.52
CA PRO A 243 -6.83 -11.57 0.74
C PRO A 243 -5.98 -10.33 0.49
N SER A 244 -4.86 -10.21 1.20
CA SER A 244 -3.95 -9.08 1.01
C SER A 244 -3.21 -9.17 -0.32
N LYS A 245 -2.72 -8.03 -0.83
CA LYS A 245 -1.81 -7.98 -1.99
C LYS A 245 -0.57 -8.87 -1.84
N LYS A 246 -0.13 -9.11 -0.59
CA LYS A 246 0.99 -10.03 -0.30
C LYS A 246 0.57 -11.49 -0.47
N ASN A 247 -0.63 -11.88 -0.03
CA ASN A 247 -1.11 -13.25 -0.23
C ASN A 247 -1.23 -13.58 -1.72
N TYR A 248 -1.83 -12.69 -2.50
CA TYR A 248 -1.89 -12.83 -3.95
C TYR A 248 -0.49 -12.86 -4.59
N ASN A 249 0.42 -11.96 -4.20
CA ASN A 249 1.80 -12.00 -4.69
C ASN A 249 2.42 -13.38 -4.51
N ASP A 250 2.38 -13.89 -3.27
CA ASP A 250 3.08 -15.11 -2.91
C ASP A 250 2.48 -16.31 -3.69
N CYS A 251 1.15 -16.38 -3.84
CA CYS A 251 0.51 -17.42 -4.66
C CYS A 251 0.77 -17.29 -6.17
N ILE A 252 0.80 -16.07 -6.72
CA ILE A 252 1.14 -15.81 -8.12
C ILE A 252 2.59 -16.24 -8.40
N GLU A 253 3.52 -15.86 -7.52
CA GLU A 253 4.92 -16.24 -7.60
C GLU A 253 5.07 -17.77 -7.51
N GLY A 254 4.37 -18.42 -6.57
CA GLY A 254 4.31 -19.88 -6.47
C GLY A 254 3.81 -20.55 -7.76
N ALA A 255 2.75 -20.02 -8.37
CA ALA A 255 2.23 -20.55 -9.64
C ALA A 255 3.24 -20.40 -10.78
N LEU A 256 3.90 -19.24 -10.91
CA LEU A 256 4.95 -19.01 -11.92
C LEU A 256 6.17 -19.93 -11.70
N LEU A 257 6.63 -20.12 -10.46
CA LEU A 257 7.73 -21.03 -10.12
C LEU A 257 7.43 -22.47 -10.57
N HIS A 258 6.16 -22.87 -10.56
CA HIS A 258 5.70 -24.19 -10.97
C HIS A 258 5.10 -24.21 -12.39
N GLN A 259 5.36 -23.18 -13.19
CA GLN A 259 4.98 -23.07 -14.60
C GLN A 259 3.46 -23.06 -14.88
N ASP A 260 2.63 -22.79 -13.85
CA ASP A 260 1.17 -22.65 -14.01
C ASP A 260 0.79 -21.20 -14.32
N VAL A 261 1.03 -20.82 -15.57
CA VAL A 261 0.80 -19.47 -16.09
C VAL A 261 -0.65 -19.03 -16.03
N ASN A 262 -1.57 -19.95 -16.33
CA ASN A 262 -2.99 -19.64 -16.37
C ASN A 262 -3.51 -19.32 -14.97
N LEU A 263 -3.11 -20.11 -13.97
CA LEU A 263 -3.44 -19.81 -12.59
C LEU A 263 -2.83 -18.48 -12.13
N ALA A 264 -1.55 -18.24 -12.44
CA ALA A 264 -0.88 -16.99 -12.09
C ALA A 264 -1.63 -15.78 -12.66
N TRP A 265 -2.04 -15.84 -13.93
CA TRP A 265 -2.80 -14.77 -14.58
C TRP A 265 -4.20 -14.61 -13.98
N ASN A 266 -4.90 -15.71 -13.69
CA ASN A 266 -6.23 -15.67 -13.08
C ASN A 266 -6.19 -15.02 -11.69
N LEU A 267 -5.20 -15.37 -10.86
CA LEU A 267 -4.99 -14.74 -9.55
C LEU A 267 -4.66 -13.25 -9.67
N TYR A 268 -3.89 -12.86 -10.69
CA TYR A 268 -3.62 -11.45 -10.99
C TYR A 268 -4.90 -10.69 -11.37
N GLN A 269 -5.73 -11.25 -12.24
CA GLN A 269 -7.02 -10.64 -12.62
C GLN A 269 -7.99 -10.58 -11.44
N GLU A 270 -8.03 -11.61 -10.59
CA GLU A 270 -8.83 -11.60 -9.36
C GLU A 270 -8.37 -10.50 -8.39
N LEU A 271 -7.06 -10.33 -8.21
CA LEU A 271 -6.49 -9.23 -7.42
C LEU A 271 -6.99 -7.87 -7.95
N LEU A 272 -6.93 -7.65 -9.26
CA LEU A 272 -7.41 -6.41 -9.88
C LEU A 272 -8.94 -6.24 -9.72
N GLY A 273 -9.71 -7.32 -9.85
CA GLY A 273 -11.16 -7.32 -9.64
C GLY A 273 -11.59 -6.93 -8.23
N HIS A 274 -10.71 -7.10 -7.24
CA HIS A 274 -10.90 -6.59 -5.88
C HIS A 274 -10.44 -5.14 -5.66
N ASN A 275 -10.08 -4.42 -6.74
CA ASN A 275 -9.51 -3.07 -6.70
C ASN A 275 -8.23 -2.98 -5.85
N LEU A 276 -7.47 -4.07 -5.75
CA LEU A 276 -6.17 -4.07 -5.10
C LEU A 276 -5.09 -3.61 -6.06
N ILE A 277 -4.14 -2.82 -5.56
CA ILE A 277 -2.95 -2.45 -6.34
C ILE A 277 -1.91 -3.58 -6.17
N PRO A 278 -1.50 -4.26 -7.27
CA PRO A 278 -0.53 -5.33 -7.23
C PRO A 278 0.83 -4.80 -6.78
N MET A 279 1.61 -5.64 -6.12
CA MET A 279 2.96 -5.25 -5.75
C MET A 279 3.82 -5.19 -7.02
N LEU A 280 4.71 -4.20 -7.14
CA LEU A 280 5.63 -4.12 -8.28
C LEU A 280 6.48 -5.39 -8.43
N LYS A 281 6.82 -6.06 -7.31
CA LYS A 281 7.48 -7.38 -7.34
C LYS A 281 6.63 -8.49 -7.99
N THR A 282 5.29 -8.43 -7.86
CA THR A 282 4.38 -9.38 -8.53
C THR A 282 4.44 -9.17 -10.03
N LEU A 283 4.40 -7.92 -10.49
CA LEU A 283 4.50 -7.58 -11.91
C LEU A 283 5.88 -7.99 -12.46
N LYS A 284 6.96 -7.69 -11.72
CA LYS A 284 8.32 -8.13 -12.06
C LYS A 284 8.44 -9.64 -12.25
N ALA A 285 7.79 -10.44 -11.40
CA ALA A 285 7.84 -11.89 -11.48
C ALA A 285 7.32 -12.44 -12.82
N PHE A 286 6.29 -11.83 -13.41
CA PHE A 286 5.83 -12.19 -14.76
C PHE A 286 6.91 -11.92 -15.82
N PHE A 287 7.60 -10.78 -15.77
CA PHE A 287 8.69 -10.49 -16.72
C PHE A 287 9.91 -11.41 -16.52
N ASP A 288 10.28 -11.69 -15.26
CA ASP A 288 11.38 -12.60 -14.94
C ASP A 288 11.14 -14.03 -15.44
N PHE A 289 9.89 -14.49 -15.36
CA PHE A 289 9.47 -15.79 -15.88
C PHE A 289 9.36 -15.79 -17.42
N GLY A 290 8.84 -14.71 -17.99
CA GLY A 290 8.64 -14.53 -19.43
C GLY A 290 9.89 -14.56 -20.30
N LYS A 291 11.08 -14.28 -19.73
CA LYS A 291 12.36 -14.29 -20.48
C LYS A 291 12.67 -15.61 -21.18
N ASN A 292 12.10 -16.72 -20.71
CA ASN A 292 12.30 -18.07 -21.25
C ASN A 292 11.10 -18.56 -22.06
N ILE A 293 10.06 -17.74 -22.24
CA ILE A 293 8.80 -18.12 -22.87
C ILE A 293 8.69 -17.51 -24.24
N LYS A 294 8.39 -18.36 -25.22
CA LYS A 294 8.14 -17.99 -26.61
C LYS A 294 6.68 -18.27 -26.93
N ASP A 295 5.81 -17.49 -26.30
CA ASP A 295 4.35 -17.54 -26.50
C ASP A 295 3.82 -16.12 -26.65
N ASP A 296 3.11 -15.89 -27.76
CA ASP A 296 2.51 -14.60 -28.09
C ASP A 296 1.40 -14.24 -27.11
N GLN A 297 0.65 -15.23 -26.60
CA GLN A 297 -0.39 -14.98 -25.60
C GLN A 297 0.21 -14.48 -24.30
N TYR A 298 1.31 -15.08 -23.85
CA TYR A 298 2.06 -14.57 -22.69
C TYR A 298 2.63 -13.17 -22.93
N SER A 299 3.16 -12.92 -24.13
CA SER A 299 3.71 -11.62 -24.49
C SER A 299 2.65 -10.51 -24.41
N ASN A 300 1.43 -10.78 -24.90
CA ASN A 300 0.30 -9.85 -24.78
C ASN A 300 -0.04 -9.54 -23.31
N LYS A 301 0.00 -10.54 -22.41
CA LYS A 301 -0.21 -10.33 -20.97
C LYS A 301 0.84 -9.40 -20.36
N LEU A 302 2.10 -9.50 -20.79
CA LEU A 302 3.17 -8.61 -20.32
C LEU A 302 2.98 -7.18 -20.84
N LEU A 303 2.54 -7.01 -22.09
CA LEU A 303 2.17 -5.70 -22.63
C LEU A 303 0.99 -5.09 -21.87
N ASP A 304 -0.02 -5.89 -21.50
CA ASP A 304 -1.13 -5.45 -20.64
C ASP A 304 -0.65 -4.94 -19.29
N ILE A 305 0.39 -5.56 -18.70
CA ILE A 305 1.03 -5.06 -17.47
C ILE A 305 1.68 -3.68 -17.70
N LEU A 306 2.34 -3.45 -18.83
CA LEU A 306 2.91 -2.12 -19.14
C LEU A 306 1.80 -1.07 -19.33
N LEU A 307 0.69 -1.45 -19.95
CA LEU A 307 -0.49 -0.59 -20.06
C LEU A 307 -1.13 -0.33 -18.69
N TYR A 308 -1.14 -1.31 -17.80
CA TYR A 308 -1.56 -1.12 -16.41
C TYR A 308 -0.66 -0.09 -15.70
N LEU A 309 0.66 -0.17 -15.86
CA LEU A 309 1.60 0.82 -15.31
C LEU A 309 1.32 2.23 -15.87
N ARG A 310 1.12 2.35 -17.18
CA ARG A 310 0.75 3.61 -17.86
C ARG A 310 -0.55 4.20 -17.30
N ASN A 311 -1.62 3.41 -17.27
CA ASN A 311 -2.94 3.89 -16.88
C ASN A 311 -2.99 4.30 -15.39
N ASN A 312 -2.20 3.64 -14.54
CA ASN A 312 -2.16 3.91 -13.09
C ASN A 312 -1.00 4.82 -12.65
N HIS A 313 -0.19 5.34 -13.58
CA HIS A 313 0.97 6.20 -13.31
C HIS A 313 1.94 5.57 -12.30
N LEU A 314 2.18 4.28 -12.48
CA LEU A 314 3.10 3.49 -11.67
C LEU A 314 4.43 3.34 -12.41
N TYR A 315 5.51 3.44 -11.65
CA TYR A 315 6.87 3.34 -12.18
C TYR A 315 7.52 2.07 -11.61
N PRO A 316 8.18 1.25 -12.44
CA PRO A 316 9.01 0.16 -11.94
C PRO A 316 10.17 0.70 -11.10
N GLY A 317 10.63 -0.08 -10.13
CA GLY A 317 11.96 0.12 -9.54
C GLY A 317 13.05 -0.36 -10.50
N GLU A 318 14.30 -0.02 -10.22
CA GLU A 318 15.45 -0.29 -11.08
C GLU A 318 15.58 -1.78 -11.45
N SER A 319 15.49 -2.69 -10.47
CA SER A 319 15.54 -4.13 -10.75
C SER A 319 14.39 -4.62 -11.64
N PHE A 320 13.20 -4.02 -11.54
CA PHE A 320 12.07 -4.36 -12.41
C PHE A 320 12.28 -3.79 -13.82
N ALA A 321 12.83 -2.58 -13.96
CA ALA A 321 13.21 -2.04 -15.28
C ALA A 321 14.21 -2.96 -16.00
N HIS A 322 15.18 -3.54 -15.28
CA HIS A 322 16.10 -4.55 -15.83
C HIS A 322 15.39 -5.83 -16.29
N SER A 323 14.40 -6.32 -15.52
CA SER A 323 13.58 -7.48 -15.93
C SER A 323 12.80 -7.19 -17.21
N ILE A 324 12.19 -6.00 -17.32
CA ILE A 324 11.47 -5.57 -18.53
C ILE A 324 12.45 -5.53 -19.71
N LYS A 325 13.60 -4.87 -19.55
CA LYS A 325 14.65 -4.81 -20.58
C LYS A 325 15.04 -6.21 -21.07
N THR A 326 15.34 -7.10 -20.14
CA THR A 326 15.78 -8.48 -20.43
C THR A 326 14.70 -9.24 -21.19
N TRP A 327 13.43 -9.10 -20.81
CA TRP A 327 12.33 -9.74 -21.52
C TRP A 327 12.21 -9.22 -22.95
N PHE A 328 12.17 -7.91 -23.19
CA PHE A 328 12.09 -7.36 -24.55
C PHE A 328 13.24 -7.86 -25.44
N GLU A 329 14.48 -7.86 -24.93
CA GLU A 329 15.65 -8.36 -25.66
C GLU A 329 15.63 -9.89 -25.89
N SER A 330 14.82 -10.64 -25.14
CA SER A 330 14.63 -12.08 -25.32
C SER A 330 13.60 -12.46 -26.41
N VAL A 331 12.76 -11.50 -26.84
CA VAL A 331 11.70 -11.75 -27.82
C VAL A 331 12.32 -12.10 -29.19
N PRO A 332 12.16 -13.33 -29.70
CA PRO A 332 12.78 -13.76 -30.96
C PRO A 332 12.24 -12.97 -32.15
N GLY A 333 13.11 -12.65 -33.12
CA GLY A 333 12.71 -12.04 -34.39
C GLY A 333 12.46 -10.52 -34.35
N GLU A 334 12.21 -9.94 -33.18
CA GLU A 334 11.83 -8.52 -33.05
C GLU A 334 13.02 -7.56 -32.87
N GLN A 335 14.22 -8.11 -32.61
CA GLN A 335 15.49 -7.36 -32.49
C GLN A 335 15.41 -6.10 -31.60
N TRP A 336 14.69 -6.20 -30.47
CA TRP A 336 14.63 -5.13 -29.48
C TRP A 336 16.01 -4.86 -28.88
N LYS A 337 16.33 -3.58 -28.72
CA LYS A 337 17.49 -3.10 -27.98
C LYS A 337 17.04 -2.20 -26.85
N GLY A 338 17.48 -2.50 -25.62
CA GLY A 338 17.22 -1.66 -24.46
C GLY A 338 18.43 -0.82 -24.05
N GLN A 339 18.17 0.41 -23.64
CA GLN A 339 19.17 1.31 -23.08
C GLN A 339 18.57 2.14 -21.93
N PHE A 340 19.28 2.20 -20.81
CA PHE A 340 18.95 3.15 -19.74
C PHE A 340 19.45 4.54 -20.13
N THR A 341 18.57 5.53 -20.03
CA THR A 341 18.76 6.87 -20.59
C THR A 341 18.10 7.93 -19.71
N THR A 342 18.32 9.19 -20.10
CA THR A 342 17.59 10.37 -19.62
C THR A 342 16.83 11.02 -20.78
N ILE A 343 15.96 11.97 -20.46
CA ILE A 343 15.27 12.82 -21.42
C ILE A 343 15.86 14.23 -21.33
N GLN A 344 16.17 14.81 -22.49
CA GLN A 344 16.68 16.17 -22.60
C GLN A 344 15.59 17.19 -22.24
N GLU A 345 15.97 18.44 -21.98
CA GLU A 345 15.00 19.51 -21.72
C GLU A 345 14.05 19.77 -22.90
N SER A 346 14.48 19.43 -24.12
CA SER A 346 13.65 19.47 -25.34
C SER A 346 12.55 18.41 -25.37
N GLY A 347 12.58 17.41 -24.48
CA GLY A 347 11.69 16.26 -24.51
C GLY A 347 12.17 15.11 -25.41
N GLN A 348 13.41 15.18 -25.91
CA GLN A 348 14.00 14.10 -26.72
C GLN A 348 14.71 13.07 -25.84
N CYS A 349 14.51 11.79 -26.17
CA CYS A 349 15.21 10.69 -25.54
C CYS A 349 16.71 10.71 -25.91
N SER A 350 17.59 10.74 -24.91
CA SER A 350 19.05 10.74 -25.15
C SER A 350 19.58 9.43 -25.76
N GLY A 351 18.78 8.36 -25.75
CA GLY A 351 19.13 7.06 -26.34
C GLY A 351 18.78 6.96 -27.83
N CYS A 352 17.51 7.14 -28.18
CA CYS A 352 17.01 6.94 -29.56
C CYS A 352 16.66 8.24 -30.30
N GLY A 353 16.72 9.40 -29.65
CA GLY A 353 16.38 10.70 -30.23
C GLY A 353 14.89 10.97 -30.43
N LYS A 354 14.00 9.99 -30.21
CA LYS A 354 12.54 10.18 -30.33
C LYS A 354 12.02 11.17 -29.28
N THR A 355 11.03 11.95 -29.67
CA THR A 355 10.33 12.89 -28.79
C THR A 355 9.33 12.14 -27.90
N ILE A 356 9.39 12.40 -26.60
CA ILE A 356 8.47 11.90 -25.59
C ILE A 356 7.11 12.60 -25.72
N GLU A 357 6.02 11.90 -25.39
CA GLU A 357 4.67 12.44 -25.39
C GLU A 357 4.62 13.80 -24.68
N SER A 358 3.95 14.78 -25.27
CA SER A 358 3.82 16.13 -24.68
C SER A 358 3.01 16.07 -23.38
N ILE A 359 3.41 16.85 -22.37
CA ILE A 359 2.62 17.02 -21.13
C ILE A 359 1.32 17.80 -21.40
N HIS A 360 1.30 18.62 -22.44
CA HIS A 360 0.15 19.45 -22.77
C HIS A 360 -0.97 18.60 -23.35
N LEU A 361 -2.19 18.82 -22.87
CA LEU A 361 -3.39 18.22 -23.43
C LEU A 361 -3.75 18.96 -24.72
N SER A 362 -4.19 18.21 -25.72
CA SER A 362 -4.86 18.80 -26.88
C SER A 362 -6.16 19.51 -26.47
N PRO A 363 -6.66 20.49 -27.24
CA PRO A 363 -7.93 21.15 -26.95
C PRO A 363 -9.09 20.18 -26.74
N GLU A 364 -9.13 19.11 -27.54
CA GLU A 364 -10.17 18.08 -27.48
C GLU A 364 -10.05 17.22 -26.21
N GLU A 365 -8.83 16.82 -25.84
CA GLU A 365 -8.58 16.11 -24.58
C GLU A 365 -8.92 16.97 -23.36
N TYR A 366 -8.61 18.27 -23.42
CA TYR A 366 -8.86 19.20 -22.33
C TYR A 366 -10.36 19.42 -22.11
N GLU A 367 -11.12 19.72 -23.16
CA GLU A 367 -12.58 19.88 -23.03
C GLU A 367 -13.26 18.58 -22.61
N PHE A 368 -12.82 17.42 -23.12
CA PHE A 368 -13.31 16.13 -22.66
C PHE A 368 -13.07 15.92 -21.16
N LEU A 369 -11.85 16.18 -20.68
CA LEU A 369 -11.50 16.06 -19.25
C LEU A 369 -12.35 17.04 -18.41
N LYS A 370 -12.43 18.30 -18.84
CA LYS A 370 -13.17 19.35 -18.17
C LYS A 370 -14.64 18.96 -18.01
N GLU A 371 -15.32 18.56 -19.08
CA GLU A 371 -16.72 18.13 -18.99
C GLU A 371 -16.91 16.94 -18.04
N LYS A 372 -15.99 15.96 -18.06
CA LYS A 372 -16.06 14.80 -17.18
C LYS A 372 -15.88 15.18 -15.72
N ILE A 373 -14.90 16.01 -15.40
CA ILE A 373 -14.68 16.49 -14.03
C ILE A 373 -15.88 17.32 -13.55
N MET A 374 -16.43 18.19 -14.39
CA MET A 374 -17.63 18.98 -14.04
C MET A 374 -18.81 18.07 -13.71
N ARG A 375 -19.12 17.08 -14.56
CA ARG A 375 -20.24 16.15 -14.33
C ARG A 375 -20.00 15.21 -13.15
N ASP A 376 -18.84 14.57 -13.08
CA ASP A 376 -18.63 13.41 -12.21
C ASP A 376 -18.12 13.82 -10.81
N VAL A 377 -17.34 14.90 -10.71
CA VAL A 377 -16.74 15.35 -9.45
C VAL A 377 -17.52 16.51 -8.83
N ILE A 378 -18.05 17.43 -9.65
CA ILE A 378 -18.73 18.64 -9.17
C ILE A 378 -20.23 18.41 -9.06
N ASP A 379 -20.87 17.85 -10.09
CA ASP A 379 -22.31 17.63 -10.14
C ASP A 379 -22.76 16.23 -9.67
N GLY A 380 -21.84 15.26 -9.58
CA GLY A 380 -22.05 13.81 -9.44
C GLY A 380 -22.75 13.27 -8.18
N GLY A 381 -23.42 14.12 -7.39
CA GLY A 381 -24.26 13.70 -6.28
C GLY A 381 -23.56 13.48 -4.93
N ASP A 382 -24.36 13.24 -3.88
CA ASP A 382 -24.09 13.40 -2.44
C ASP A 382 -22.82 12.75 -1.83
N GLN A 383 -22.04 11.96 -2.56
CA GLN A 383 -20.90 11.22 -1.99
C GLN A 383 -19.76 12.13 -1.49
N TYR A 384 -19.67 13.38 -1.98
CA TYR A 384 -18.67 14.38 -1.58
C TYR A 384 -19.25 15.75 -1.20
N LYS A 385 -20.58 15.87 -1.04
CA LYS A 385 -21.24 17.12 -0.65
C LYS A 385 -21.01 17.48 0.83
N LYS A 386 -19.75 17.74 1.21
CA LYS A 386 -19.44 18.58 2.39
C LYS A 386 -19.66 20.06 2.09
N THR A 387 -19.79 20.41 0.81
CA THR A 387 -20.06 21.77 0.33
C THR A 387 -21.55 21.93 0.01
N THR A 388 -22.15 23.03 0.42
CA THR A 388 -23.56 23.31 0.14
C THR A 388 -23.75 23.71 -1.33
N PRO A 389 -24.84 23.29 -2.01
CA PRO A 389 -25.11 23.68 -3.40
C PRO A 389 -25.11 25.20 -3.60
N GLN A 390 -25.64 25.95 -2.63
CA GLN A 390 -25.65 27.41 -2.64
C GLN A 390 -24.23 28.01 -2.60
N GLU A 391 -23.32 27.41 -1.84
CA GLU A 391 -21.93 27.88 -1.81
C GLU A 391 -21.20 27.58 -3.12
N LEU A 392 -21.48 26.42 -3.72
CA LEU A 392 -20.94 26.07 -5.04
C LEU A 392 -21.44 27.04 -6.12
N GLU A 393 -22.74 27.32 -6.17
CA GLU A 393 -23.31 28.29 -7.11
C GLU A 393 -22.71 29.68 -6.93
N ARG A 394 -22.59 30.15 -5.68
CA ARG A 394 -21.92 31.42 -5.35
C ARG A 394 -20.48 31.45 -5.89
N PHE A 395 -19.74 30.35 -5.75
CA PHE A 395 -18.39 30.25 -6.28
C PHE A 395 -18.35 30.24 -7.81
N GLN A 396 -19.22 29.47 -8.45
CA GLN A 396 -19.30 29.41 -9.92
C GLN A 396 -19.61 30.79 -10.50
N ASN A 397 -20.54 31.52 -9.91
CA ASN A 397 -20.86 32.90 -10.31
C ASN A 397 -19.68 33.85 -10.11
N PHE A 398 -18.95 33.71 -8.99
CA PHE A 398 -17.73 34.48 -8.74
C PHE A 398 -16.69 34.25 -9.84
N VAL A 399 -16.39 32.99 -10.18
CA VAL A 399 -15.38 32.66 -11.20
C VAL A 399 -15.82 33.13 -12.60
N LYS A 400 -17.10 32.99 -12.95
CA LYS A 400 -17.65 33.45 -14.25
C LYS A 400 -17.58 34.97 -14.44
N CYS A 401 -17.61 35.74 -13.35
CA CYS A 401 -17.48 37.20 -13.38
C CYS A 401 -16.03 37.68 -13.41
N CYS A 402 -15.05 36.79 -13.29
CA CYS A 402 -13.62 37.12 -13.35
C CYS A 402 -13.02 36.73 -14.72
N PRO A 403 -12.00 37.45 -15.19
CA PRO A 403 -11.14 36.95 -16.26
C PRO A 403 -10.49 35.61 -15.87
N PRO A 404 -10.05 34.79 -16.86
CA PRO A 404 -9.28 33.59 -16.59
C PRO A 404 -8.08 33.84 -15.68
N PHE A 405 -7.88 32.95 -14.72
CA PHE A 405 -6.73 33.02 -13.81
C PHE A 405 -5.54 32.27 -14.38
N ASP A 406 -4.32 32.77 -14.11
CA ASP A 406 -3.08 32.06 -14.43
C ASP A 406 -2.74 31.02 -13.36
N ILE A 407 -3.01 31.33 -12.08
CA ILE A 407 -2.72 30.44 -10.95
C ILE A 407 -3.85 30.46 -9.93
N VAL A 408 -4.38 29.28 -9.59
CA VAL A 408 -5.29 29.06 -8.46
C VAL A 408 -4.52 28.50 -7.27
N ILE A 409 -4.64 29.14 -6.11
CA ILE A 409 -3.85 28.86 -4.90
C ILE A 409 -4.78 28.32 -3.81
N ASP A 410 -4.53 27.10 -3.37
CA ASP A 410 -5.13 26.56 -2.15
C ASP A 410 -4.44 27.18 -0.92
N GLY A 411 -5.03 28.26 -0.42
CA GLY A 411 -4.41 29.11 0.60
C GLY A 411 -4.15 28.37 1.91
N LEU A 412 -5.02 27.43 2.31
CA LEU A 412 -4.87 26.70 3.56
C LEU A 412 -3.77 25.64 3.46
N ASN A 413 -3.73 24.89 2.36
CA ASN A 413 -2.68 23.89 2.15
C ASN A 413 -1.30 24.53 1.94
N VAL A 414 -1.25 25.64 1.21
CA VAL A 414 -0.01 26.41 1.02
C VAL A 414 0.50 26.96 2.35
N ALA A 415 -0.37 27.56 3.16
CA ALA A 415 0.03 28.14 4.44
C ALA A 415 0.62 27.09 5.42
N LYS A 416 0.12 25.86 5.37
CA LYS A 416 0.63 24.71 6.16
C LYS A 416 1.93 24.11 5.60
N THR A 417 2.53 24.71 4.57
CA THR A 417 3.76 24.17 3.98
C THR A 417 4.94 24.21 4.94
N PHE A 418 4.94 25.19 5.85
CA PHE A 418 6.03 25.48 6.79
C PHE A 418 5.48 25.45 8.23
N PRO A 419 5.51 24.31 8.94
CA PRO A 419 4.83 24.13 10.22
C PRO A 419 5.27 25.09 11.34
N LYS A 420 6.50 25.61 11.25
CA LYS A 420 7.07 26.52 12.25
C LYS A 420 6.84 28.00 11.91
N ALA A 421 6.38 28.32 10.69
CA ALA A 421 6.13 29.68 10.25
C ALA A 421 4.65 30.04 10.43
N ARG A 422 4.36 31.33 10.57
CA ARG A 422 2.97 31.82 10.65
C ARG A 422 2.27 31.65 9.30
N GLU A 423 1.10 31.02 9.32
CA GLU A 423 0.32 30.67 8.14
C GLU A 423 -0.02 31.88 7.24
N SER A 424 -0.52 32.98 7.81
CA SER A 424 -0.84 34.18 7.02
C SER A 424 0.38 34.82 6.35
N GLN A 425 1.55 34.72 6.98
CA GLN A 425 2.79 35.27 6.43
C GLN A 425 3.32 34.41 5.28
N VAL A 426 3.25 33.08 5.41
CA VAL A 426 3.62 32.14 4.34
C VAL A 426 2.76 32.39 3.11
N LEU A 427 1.44 32.48 3.28
CA LEU A 427 0.52 32.74 2.18
C LEU A 427 0.82 34.10 1.52
N LEU A 428 1.01 35.16 2.32
CA LEU A 428 1.36 36.48 1.80
C LEU A 428 2.66 36.47 1.00
N HIS A 429 3.69 35.74 1.45
CA HIS A 429 4.97 35.63 0.75
C HIS A 429 4.81 34.96 -0.62
N VAL A 430 4.06 33.85 -0.69
CA VAL A 430 3.75 33.16 -1.96
C VAL A 430 3.01 34.09 -2.92
N VAL A 431 1.93 34.71 -2.46
CA VAL A 431 1.09 35.60 -3.29
C VAL A 431 1.89 36.82 -3.75
N SER A 432 2.65 37.46 -2.86
CA SER A 432 3.47 38.63 -3.20
C SER A 432 4.56 38.30 -4.22
N GLN A 433 5.12 37.09 -4.19
CA GLN A 433 6.13 36.68 -5.14
C GLN A 433 5.54 36.40 -6.53
N LEU A 434 4.36 35.78 -6.60
CA LEU A 434 3.67 35.49 -7.85
C LEU A 434 3.07 36.75 -8.48
N ALA A 435 2.52 37.66 -7.66
CA ALA A 435 1.93 38.91 -8.13
C ALA A 435 2.97 39.82 -8.82
N LYS A 436 4.25 39.76 -8.39
CA LYS A 436 5.36 40.47 -9.05
C LYS A 436 5.63 40.01 -10.48
N GLN A 437 5.08 38.88 -10.90
CA GLN A 437 5.20 38.35 -12.27
C GLN A 437 4.01 38.76 -13.16
N ASN A 438 3.14 39.67 -12.68
CA ASN A 438 1.94 40.14 -13.38
C ASN A 438 0.95 39.01 -13.74
N LEU A 439 0.88 37.98 -12.91
CA LEU A 439 -0.05 36.85 -13.07
C LEU A 439 -1.42 37.16 -12.46
N GLN A 440 -2.49 36.67 -13.09
CA GLN A 440 -3.85 36.67 -12.53
C GLN A 440 -3.96 35.56 -11.48
N LEU A 441 -4.13 35.95 -10.22
CA LEU A 441 -4.13 35.03 -9.08
C LEU A 441 -5.51 34.90 -8.45
N LEU A 442 -5.91 33.66 -8.18
CA LEU A 442 -7.04 33.33 -7.32
C LEU A 442 -6.56 32.61 -6.06
N VAL A 443 -6.88 33.15 -4.89
CA VAL A 443 -6.65 32.50 -3.59
C VAL A 443 -7.95 31.92 -3.07
N LEU A 444 -7.98 30.61 -2.91
CA LEU A 444 -9.05 29.89 -2.23
C LEU A 444 -8.69 29.79 -0.75
N GLY A 445 -9.57 30.29 0.11
CA GLY A 445 -9.38 30.31 1.54
C GLY A 445 -10.63 29.92 2.30
N ARG A 446 -10.55 30.00 3.62
CA ARG A 446 -11.63 29.70 4.56
C ARG A 446 -11.98 30.92 5.39
N LYS A 447 -13.24 31.07 5.80
CA LYS A 447 -13.69 32.20 6.62
C LYS A 447 -12.85 32.40 7.89
N HIS A 448 -12.34 31.35 8.53
CA HIS A 448 -11.49 31.49 9.72
C HIS A 448 -10.18 32.24 9.45
N MET A 449 -9.68 32.28 8.21
CA MET A 449 -8.46 33.02 7.84
C MET A 449 -8.65 34.54 7.98
N LEU A 450 -9.89 35.03 7.95
CA LEU A 450 -10.21 36.45 8.10
C LEU A 450 -10.34 36.88 9.58
N THR A 451 -10.38 35.92 10.50
CA THR A 451 -10.49 36.18 11.93
C THR A 451 -9.11 36.38 12.53
N GLN A 452 -8.97 37.38 13.42
CA GLN A 452 -7.68 37.66 14.06
C GLN A 452 -7.28 36.48 14.96
N HIS A 453 -6.15 35.85 14.66
CA HIS A 453 -5.57 34.76 15.43
C HIS A 453 -4.04 34.86 15.45
N SER A 454 -3.37 34.14 16.36
CA SER A 454 -1.90 34.06 16.40
C SER A 454 -1.28 33.60 15.06
N ARG A 455 -2.02 32.77 14.31
CA ARG A 455 -1.65 32.14 13.04
C ARG A 455 -2.13 32.90 11.81
N TRP A 456 -3.23 33.64 11.95
CA TRP A 456 -3.89 34.41 10.88
C TRP A 456 -4.03 35.87 11.29
N ARG A 457 -3.18 36.73 10.72
CA ARG A 457 -3.22 38.18 10.97
C ARG A 457 -4.05 38.92 9.94
N LYS A 458 -4.98 39.77 10.40
CA LYS A 458 -5.89 40.54 9.53
C LYS A 458 -5.15 41.51 8.60
N ASP A 459 -4.09 42.14 9.07
CA ASP A 459 -3.26 43.07 8.27
C ASP A 459 -2.56 42.35 7.11
N GLU A 460 -2.11 41.12 7.32
CA GLU A 460 -1.49 40.30 6.27
C GLU A 460 -2.51 39.80 5.26
N MET A 461 -3.66 39.33 5.72
CA MET A 461 -4.74 38.88 4.82
C MET A 461 -5.33 40.03 3.99
N LYS A 462 -5.41 41.25 4.54
CA LYS A 462 -5.76 42.44 3.75
C LYS A 462 -4.76 42.71 2.62
N LYS A 463 -3.47 42.44 2.84
CA LYS A 463 -2.46 42.57 1.77
C LYS A 463 -2.65 41.49 0.70
N VAL A 464 -2.95 40.26 1.10
CA VAL A 464 -3.29 39.17 0.15
C VAL A 464 -4.48 39.57 -0.73
N GLN A 465 -5.58 40.05 -0.13
CA GLN A 465 -6.78 40.48 -0.86
C GLN A 465 -6.56 41.66 -1.80
N LYS A 466 -5.52 42.48 -1.57
CA LYS A 466 -5.14 43.59 -2.47
C LYS A 466 -4.32 43.13 -3.68
N GLN A 467 -3.70 41.96 -3.59
CA GLN A 467 -2.78 41.46 -4.62
C GLN A 467 -3.36 40.30 -5.45
N ALA A 468 -4.43 39.66 -4.97
CA ALA A 468 -5.06 38.54 -5.64
C ALA A 468 -6.58 38.55 -5.41
N SER A 469 -7.33 38.03 -6.37
CA SER A 469 -8.74 37.70 -6.19
C SER A 469 -8.85 36.61 -5.11
N CYS A 470 -9.77 36.76 -4.17
CA CYS A 470 -9.89 35.83 -3.04
C CYS A 470 -11.32 35.35 -2.88
N PHE A 471 -11.51 34.03 -2.74
CA PHE A 471 -12.78 33.45 -2.36
C PHE A 471 -12.63 32.69 -1.04
N PHE A 472 -13.46 33.02 -0.05
CA PHE A 472 -13.43 32.41 1.28
C PHE A 472 -14.64 31.52 1.51
N ALA A 473 -14.42 30.20 1.40
CA ALA A 473 -15.42 29.18 1.65
C ALA A 473 -15.68 28.96 3.15
N ASP A 474 -16.78 28.31 3.48
CA ASP A 474 -17.10 27.86 4.83
C ASP A 474 -16.06 26.87 5.35
N ASN A 475 -15.84 26.84 6.66
CA ASN A 475 -14.76 26.05 7.29
C ASN A 475 -14.99 24.53 7.20
N ILE A 476 -16.20 24.09 6.83
CA ILE A 476 -16.59 22.68 6.73
C ILE A 476 -16.54 22.13 5.30
N SER A 477 -16.48 23.01 4.30
CA SER A 477 -16.52 22.66 2.88
C SER A 477 -15.29 21.86 2.45
N ALA A 478 -15.35 21.17 1.32
CA ALA A 478 -14.16 20.57 0.70
C ALA A 478 -13.44 21.63 -0.15
N ASP A 479 -12.10 21.70 -0.10
CA ASP A 479 -11.32 22.67 -0.90
C ASP A 479 -11.20 22.24 -2.37
N ASP A 480 -11.09 20.93 -2.61
CA ASP A 480 -10.73 20.39 -3.91
C ASP A 480 -11.73 20.67 -5.05
N PRO A 481 -13.07 20.65 -4.85
CA PRO A 481 -14.00 20.95 -5.94
C PRO A 481 -13.87 22.39 -6.44
N PHE A 482 -13.61 23.35 -5.53
CA PHE A 482 -13.41 24.75 -5.89
C PHE A 482 -12.10 24.95 -6.66
N LEU A 483 -11.03 24.28 -6.21
CA LEU A 483 -9.73 24.29 -6.87
C LEU A 483 -9.84 23.75 -8.30
N LEU A 484 -10.40 22.54 -8.45
CA LEU A 484 -10.62 21.91 -9.75
C LEU A 484 -11.47 22.77 -10.68
N TYR A 485 -12.60 23.28 -10.19
CA TYR A 485 -13.51 24.10 -10.99
C TYR A 485 -12.80 25.34 -11.52
N ALA A 486 -12.16 26.13 -10.64
CA ALA A 486 -11.56 27.39 -11.06
C ALA A 486 -10.40 27.19 -12.02
N THR A 487 -9.57 26.16 -11.80
CA THR A 487 -8.44 25.87 -12.70
C THR A 487 -8.93 25.40 -14.07
N LEU A 488 -9.88 24.45 -14.11
CA LEU A 488 -10.42 23.93 -15.37
C LEU A 488 -11.28 24.96 -16.12
N HIS A 489 -11.99 25.84 -15.41
CA HIS A 489 -12.77 26.90 -16.02
C HIS A 489 -11.87 28.02 -16.59
N SER A 490 -10.71 28.28 -15.98
CA SER A 490 -9.78 29.29 -16.47
C SER A 490 -9.08 28.85 -17.77
N GLY A 491 -8.91 27.54 -17.98
CA GLY A 491 -8.42 26.98 -19.25
C GLY A 491 -7.06 26.28 -19.12
N ASN A 492 -6.58 25.71 -20.23
CA ASN A 492 -5.41 24.82 -20.29
C ASN A 492 -4.06 25.51 -19.97
N HIS A 493 -4.04 26.83 -19.77
CA HIS A 493 -2.87 27.57 -19.33
C HIS A 493 -2.79 27.70 -17.79
N CYS A 494 -3.93 27.55 -17.11
CA CYS A 494 -4.07 27.84 -15.69
C CYS A 494 -3.43 26.75 -14.83
N LYS A 495 -2.52 27.15 -13.95
CA LYS A 495 -1.85 26.26 -13.00
C LYS A 495 -2.51 26.32 -11.64
N PHE A 496 -2.16 25.37 -10.77
CA PHE A 496 -2.66 25.39 -9.40
C PHE A 496 -1.59 24.99 -8.37
N ILE A 497 -1.72 25.50 -7.15
CA ILE A 497 -0.82 25.18 -6.04
C ILE A 497 -1.64 24.53 -4.93
N THR A 498 -1.36 23.26 -4.67
CA THR A 498 -1.86 22.53 -3.49
C THR A 498 -0.86 21.44 -3.09
N LYS A 499 -0.94 21.03 -1.82
CA LYS A 499 -0.23 19.84 -1.31
C LYS A 499 -1.03 18.56 -1.47
N ASP A 500 -2.32 18.65 -1.77
CA ASP A 500 -3.12 17.44 -1.97
C ASP A 500 -2.70 16.72 -3.27
N LEU A 501 -2.69 15.39 -3.21
CA LEU A 501 -2.49 14.52 -4.36
C LEU A 501 -3.82 14.18 -5.06
N MET A 502 -4.92 14.76 -4.58
CA MET A 502 -6.28 14.66 -5.13
C MET A 502 -6.77 13.22 -5.20
N ARG A 503 -6.43 12.42 -4.18
CA ARG A 503 -6.65 10.96 -4.17
C ARG A 503 -8.13 10.58 -4.19
N ASP A 504 -8.96 11.35 -3.49
CA ASP A 504 -10.39 11.07 -3.39
C ASP A 504 -11.12 11.35 -4.71
N HIS A 505 -10.68 12.36 -5.46
CA HIS A 505 -11.22 12.69 -6.79
C HIS A 505 -10.84 11.65 -7.85
N LYS A 506 -9.63 11.10 -7.75
CA LYS A 506 -9.19 9.97 -8.60
C LYS A 506 -10.12 8.77 -8.46
N ALA A 507 -10.59 8.48 -7.25
CA ALA A 507 -11.49 7.37 -7.00
C ALA A 507 -12.88 7.54 -7.65
N CYS A 508 -13.27 8.78 -7.96
CA CYS A 508 -14.54 9.09 -8.63
C CYS A 508 -14.48 8.86 -10.14
N LEU A 509 -13.29 8.83 -10.72
CA LEU A 509 -13.09 8.66 -12.15
C LEU A 509 -12.98 7.18 -12.45
N HIS A 510 -14.06 6.54 -12.90
CA HIS A 510 -14.05 5.10 -13.18
C HIS A 510 -13.45 4.74 -14.56
N ASP A 511 -13.36 5.71 -15.46
CA ASP A 511 -12.85 5.52 -16.82
C ASP A 511 -11.31 5.68 -16.88
N ALA A 512 -10.62 4.68 -17.43
CA ALA A 512 -9.17 4.66 -17.57
C ALA A 512 -8.65 5.81 -18.44
N LYS A 513 -9.39 6.22 -19.48
CA LYS A 513 -9.00 7.35 -20.34
C LYS A 513 -9.05 8.67 -19.55
N THR A 514 -10.12 8.90 -18.81
CA THR A 514 -10.32 10.09 -17.99
C THR A 514 -9.31 10.15 -16.85
N GLN A 515 -9.04 9.04 -16.16
CA GLN A 515 -7.97 8.96 -15.16
C GLN A 515 -6.62 9.35 -15.77
N ARG A 516 -6.27 8.80 -16.93
CA ARG A 516 -5.00 9.12 -17.61
C ARG A 516 -4.88 10.60 -17.94
N LEU A 517 -5.91 11.19 -18.53
CA LEU A 517 -5.94 12.62 -18.84
C LEU A 517 -5.85 13.48 -17.58
N PHE A 518 -6.52 13.07 -16.49
CA PHE A 518 -6.46 13.76 -15.22
C PHE A 518 -5.05 13.76 -14.63
N PHE A 519 -4.34 12.63 -14.69
CA PHE A 519 -2.95 12.57 -14.21
C PHE A 519 -1.99 13.39 -15.07
N LYS A 520 -2.11 13.31 -16.40
CA LYS A 520 -1.35 14.16 -17.34
C LYS A 520 -1.59 15.64 -17.06
N TRP A 521 -2.85 16.03 -16.88
CA TRP A 521 -3.24 17.39 -16.50
C TRP A 521 -2.65 17.77 -15.14
N GLN A 522 -2.80 16.94 -14.11
CA GLN A 522 -2.26 17.19 -12.78
C GLN A 522 -0.75 17.43 -12.84
N GLN A 523 0.01 16.58 -13.54
CA GLN A 523 1.46 16.70 -13.68
C GLN A 523 1.86 17.99 -14.44
N GLY A 524 1.08 18.39 -15.45
CA GLY A 524 1.33 19.61 -16.24
C GLY A 524 0.93 20.92 -15.56
N HIS A 525 0.01 20.87 -14.58
CA HIS A 525 -0.63 22.07 -14.03
C HIS A 525 -0.40 22.26 -12.52
N GLN A 526 0.00 21.23 -11.78
CA GLN A 526 0.29 21.33 -10.34
C GLN A 526 1.69 21.89 -10.07
N LEU A 527 1.75 23.05 -9.43
CA LEU A 527 2.99 23.68 -8.98
C LEU A 527 3.33 23.25 -7.55
N ALA A 528 4.38 22.45 -7.39
CA ALA A 528 4.88 22.03 -6.09
C ALA A 528 5.94 23.02 -5.54
N ILE A 529 5.85 23.35 -4.25
CA ILE A 529 6.81 24.22 -3.56
C ILE A 529 8.00 23.40 -3.04
N ILE A 530 9.22 23.71 -3.49
CA ILE A 530 10.44 22.97 -3.13
C ILE A 530 11.15 23.58 -1.93
N ASN A 531 11.47 24.88 -1.97
CA ASN A 531 12.33 25.48 -0.96
C ASN A 531 11.55 25.77 0.34
N ARG A 532 12.02 25.16 1.44
CA ARG A 532 11.36 25.18 2.76
C ARG A 532 12.04 26.08 3.80
N LEU A 533 13.02 26.90 3.40
CA LEU A 533 13.74 27.77 4.32
C LEU A 533 13.00 29.11 4.53
N PRO A 534 12.63 29.46 5.78
CA PRO A 534 12.02 30.76 6.09
C PRO A 534 12.92 31.92 5.66
N GLY A 535 12.36 32.90 4.93
CA GLY A 535 13.09 34.09 4.48
C GLY A 535 13.78 33.96 3.13
N SER A 536 13.85 32.76 2.54
CA SER A 536 14.39 32.55 1.19
C SER A 536 13.33 32.76 0.10
N LYS A 537 13.77 32.97 -1.15
CA LYS A 537 12.89 33.01 -2.32
C LYS A 537 12.21 31.65 -2.50
N ILE A 538 10.88 31.63 -2.62
CA ILE A 538 10.13 30.41 -2.85
C ILE A 538 10.44 29.93 -4.27
N THR A 539 10.79 28.66 -4.41
CA THR A 539 11.00 28.03 -5.72
C THR A 539 9.94 26.97 -5.94
N PHE A 540 9.46 26.90 -7.18
CA PHE A 540 8.53 25.90 -7.65
C PHE A 540 9.29 24.81 -8.40
N GLN A 541 8.78 23.59 -8.32
CA GLN A 541 9.26 22.50 -9.14
C GLN A 541 9.04 22.83 -10.62
N ARG A 542 10.08 22.61 -11.42
CA ARG A 542 9.98 22.74 -12.88
C ARG A 542 9.05 21.65 -13.40
N ILE A 543 8.08 22.04 -14.19
CA ILE A 543 7.20 21.14 -14.92
C ILE A 543 7.89 20.85 -16.26
N PRO A 544 8.26 19.59 -16.57
CA PRO A 544 8.81 19.23 -17.87
C PRO A 544 7.80 19.50 -19.00
N SER A 545 8.28 19.71 -20.22
CA SER A 545 7.44 19.86 -21.42
C SER A 545 6.86 18.52 -21.93
N TYR A 546 7.27 17.41 -21.32
CA TYR A 546 6.95 16.05 -21.70
C TYR A 546 6.28 15.30 -20.54
N ASP A 547 5.44 14.34 -20.88
CA ASP A 547 4.71 13.49 -19.95
C ASP A 547 5.59 12.35 -19.44
N THR A 548 5.83 12.35 -18.13
CA THR A 548 6.61 11.30 -17.47
C THR A 548 5.71 10.12 -17.12
N VAL A 549 5.45 9.28 -18.12
CA VAL A 549 4.60 8.09 -18.02
C VAL A 549 5.17 6.97 -18.89
N VAL A 550 4.85 5.71 -18.55
CA VAL A 550 5.09 4.56 -19.44
C VAL A 550 4.38 4.82 -20.77
N GLN A 551 5.08 4.73 -21.89
CA GLN A 551 4.54 5.11 -23.21
C GLN A 551 5.14 4.27 -24.33
N THR A 552 4.40 4.17 -25.44
CA THR A 552 4.77 3.37 -26.60
C THR A 552 4.31 3.98 -27.92
N THR A 553 5.09 3.77 -28.97
CA THR A 553 4.73 4.05 -30.37
C THR A 553 4.51 2.75 -31.16
N GLY A 554 4.39 1.61 -30.48
CA GLY A 554 4.41 0.27 -31.07
C GLY A 554 5.83 -0.22 -31.32
N ASP A 555 6.62 0.52 -32.11
CA ASP A 555 8.01 0.20 -32.45
C ASP A 555 9.04 0.64 -31.39
N SER A 556 8.60 1.42 -30.39
CA SER A 556 9.41 1.81 -29.24
C SER A 556 8.61 1.88 -27.94
N TRP A 557 9.30 1.70 -26.82
CA TRP A 557 8.79 1.92 -25.47
C TRP A 557 9.73 2.84 -24.69
N HIS A 558 9.15 3.76 -23.92
CA HIS A 558 9.87 4.60 -22.96
C HIS A 558 9.21 4.42 -21.59
N ILE A 559 9.99 3.91 -20.63
CA ILE A 559 9.50 3.47 -19.32
C ILE A 559 10.29 4.22 -18.24
N PRO A 560 9.70 5.22 -17.58
CA PRO A 560 10.35 5.89 -16.46
C PRO A 560 10.46 4.93 -15.27
N TYR A 561 11.57 4.97 -14.52
CA TYR A 561 11.81 4.07 -13.39
C TYR A 561 12.48 4.76 -12.20
N ASP A 562 12.21 4.27 -11.00
CA ASP A 562 12.79 4.77 -9.74
C ASP A 562 14.13 4.05 -9.46
N GLU A 563 15.20 4.80 -9.17
CA GLU A 563 16.53 4.28 -8.78
C GLU A 563 16.53 3.80 -7.32
N ASP A 564 17.15 2.65 -7.04
CA ASP A 564 17.07 2.01 -5.71
C ASP A 564 17.69 2.88 -4.58
N LEU A 565 18.65 3.73 -4.92
CA LEU A 565 19.38 4.60 -3.98
C LEU A 565 18.69 5.95 -3.73
N LEU A 566 17.69 6.32 -4.53
CA LEU A 566 17.06 7.65 -4.49
C LEU A 566 15.58 7.55 -4.14
N GLU A 567 15.25 7.84 -2.88
CA GLU A 567 13.86 8.02 -2.47
C GLU A 567 13.30 9.33 -3.04
N ARG A 568 12.43 9.18 -4.05
CA ARG A 568 11.64 10.25 -4.68
C ARG A 568 10.46 10.66 -3.80
N TYR A 569 10.15 11.95 -3.73
CA TYR A 569 8.92 12.41 -3.10
C TYR A 569 7.69 12.12 -3.98
N SER A 570 6.51 11.98 -3.38
CA SER A 570 5.28 11.64 -4.11
C SER A 570 4.85 12.63 -5.19
N TYR A 571 5.37 13.86 -5.17
CA TYR A 571 5.09 14.92 -6.16
C TYR A 571 6.20 15.06 -7.23
N GLU A 572 7.34 14.39 -7.04
CA GLU A 572 8.42 14.37 -8.02
C GLU A 572 8.12 13.30 -9.07
N VAL A 573 8.72 13.40 -10.25
CA VAL A 573 8.64 12.38 -11.31
C VAL A 573 10.01 11.73 -11.50
N PRO A 574 10.09 10.46 -11.95
CA PRO A 574 11.36 9.82 -12.23
C PRO A 574 12.15 10.56 -13.31
N THR A 575 13.47 10.64 -13.16
CA THR A 575 14.37 11.29 -14.13
C THR A 575 15.10 10.28 -15.02
N LYS A 576 15.09 9.00 -14.64
CA LYS A 576 15.67 7.90 -15.41
C LYS A 576 14.61 7.15 -16.19
N TRP A 577 15.03 6.68 -17.36
CA TRP A 577 14.16 6.05 -18.34
C TRP A 577 14.81 4.80 -18.92
N LEU A 578 14.03 3.76 -19.12
CA LEU A 578 14.37 2.66 -20.00
C LEU A 578 13.82 2.96 -21.39
N CYS A 579 14.71 3.12 -22.36
CA CYS A 579 14.37 3.23 -23.77
C CYS A 579 14.52 1.85 -24.43
N LEU A 580 13.47 1.41 -25.11
CA LEU A 580 13.42 0.18 -25.88
C LEU A 580 13.02 0.55 -27.30
N HIS A 581 13.79 0.12 -28.28
CA HIS A 581 13.48 0.33 -29.68
C HIS A 581 13.90 -0.88 -30.50
N ARG A 582 13.19 -1.15 -31.59
CA ARG A 582 13.61 -2.16 -32.55
C ARG A 582 14.84 -1.66 -33.31
N LYS A 583 15.79 -2.54 -33.64
CA LYS A 583 16.80 -2.22 -34.65
C LYS A 583 16.09 -2.11 -35.99
N THR A 584 16.15 -0.92 -36.59
CA THR A 584 15.85 -0.73 -38.02
C THR A 584 16.91 -1.39 -38.88
#